data_AF-A0A938S3K5-F1
#
_entry.id   AF-A0A938S3K5-F1
#
_cell.length_a   1.000
_cell.length_b   1.000
_cell.length_c   1.000
_cell.angle_alpha   90.00
_cell.angle_beta   90.00
_cell.angle_gamma   90.00
#
_symmetry.space_group_name_H-M   'P 1'
#
loop_
_entity.id
_entity.type
_entity.pdbx_description
1 polymer ?
#
loop_
_entity_poly.entity_id
_entity_poly.type
_entity_poly.pdbx_seq_one_letter_code
_entity_poly.pdbx_strand_id
1 'polypeptide(L)'
;ALPGETMRVRIVKPGEEADQGIGYLDDGTMVVVEGARNRIGKDVTLSVTSSLQTSAGKMIFGRFESFAGPEREEGAHRPPFRQPASPSTQPG
;
A
#
# COMPACT_ATOMS: atom_id res chain seq x y z
N ALA A 1 8.85 11.89 4.51
CA ALA A 1 8.11 12.37 3.33
C ALA A 1 9.02 13.24 2.48
N LEU A 2 9.97 12.57 1.84
CA LEU A 2 10.69 13.16 0.71
C LEU A 2 9.78 13.08 -0.52
N PRO A 3 9.85 14.04 -1.46
CA PRO A 3 9.18 13.92 -2.75
C PRO A 3 9.72 12.68 -3.50
N GLY A 4 8.83 11.83 -4.00
CA GLY A 4 9.14 10.54 -4.62
C GLY A 4 9.00 9.33 -3.70
N GLU A 5 8.75 9.53 -2.42
CA GLU A 5 8.48 8.45 -1.47
C GLU A 5 7.08 7.87 -1.70
N THR A 6 6.95 6.55 -1.82
CA THR A 6 5.65 5.87 -1.91
C THR A 6 5.17 5.49 -0.52
N MET A 7 3.89 5.75 -0.22
CA MET A 7 3.29 5.38 1.06
C MET A 7 1.87 4.84 0.88
N ARG A 8 1.45 4.00 1.82
CA ARG A 8 0.09 3.47 1.88
C ARG A 8 -0.74 4.32 2.83
N VAL A 9 -1.91 4.75 2.38
CA VAL A 9 -2.88 5.45 3.23
C VAL A 9 -4.28 4.96 2.93
N ARG A 10 -5.09 4.87 3.98
CA ARG A 10 -6.52 4.62 3.83
C ARG A 10 -7.25 5.93 3.57
N ILE A 11 -8.03 5.98 2.49
CA ILE A 11 -8.85 7.15 2.20
C ILE A 11 -10.05 7.13 3.13
N VAL A 12 -10.16 8.15 3.98
CA VAL A 12 -11.21 8.25 5.00
C VAL A 12 -12.36 9.11 4.49
N LYS A 13 -12.06 10.16 3.72
CA LYS A 13 -13.05 11.15 3.25
C LYS A 13 -12.67 11.74 1.90
N PRO A 14 -13.61 12.36 1.16
CA PRO A 14 -13.28 13.11 -0.06
C PRO A 14 -12.43 14.35 0.27
N GLY A 15 -11.58 14.76 -0.66
CA GLY A 15 -10.79 15.98 -0.58
C GLY A 15 -11.56 17.23 -0.96
N GLU A 16 -10.84 18.34 -1.01
CA GLU A 16 -11.39 19.64 -1.38
C GLU A 16 -11.76 19.65 -2.88
N GLU A 17 -10.89 19.09 -3.71
CA GLU A 17 -11.16 18.95 -5.15
C GLU A 17 -11.93 17.68 -5.49
N ALA A 18 -12.59 17.73 -6.66
CA ALA A 18 -13.46 16.67 -7.15
C ALA A 18 -12.76 15.34 -7.48
N ASP A 19 -11.43 15.30 -7.51
CA ASP A 19 -10.65 14.09 -7.72
C ASP A 19 -9.83 13.69 -6.49
N GLN A 20 -9.81 14.53 -5.45
CA GLN A 20 -9.00 14.29 -4.27
C GLN A 20 -9.69 13.37 -3.26
N GLY A 21 -8.88 12.56 -2.59
CA GLY A 21 -9.23 11.84 -1.37
C GLY A 21 -8.33 12.28 -0.23
N ILE A 22 -8.86 12.32 0.99
CA ILE A 22 -8.10 12.60 2.21
C ILE A 22 -8.00 11.33 3.04
N GLY A 23 -6.76 10.99 3.37
CA GLY A 23 -6.39 9.98 4.36
C GLY A 23 -5.74 10.62 5.59
N TYR A 24 -5.66 9.85 6.65
CA TYR A 24 -4.92 10.21 7.87
C TYR A 24 -3.96 9.08 8.21
N LEU A 25 -2.74 9.45 8.60
CA LEU A 25 -1.81 8.51 9.24
C LEU A 25 -2.13 8.40 10.73
N ASP A 26 -1.63 7.35 11.38
CA ASP A 26 -1.80 7.12 12.83
C ASP A 26 -1.26 8.28 13.68
N ASP A 27 -0.24 9.00 13.20
CA ASP A 27 0.31 10.18 13.87
C ASP A 27 -0.56 11.45 13.73
N GLY A 28 -1.72 11.37 13.07
CA GLY A 28 -2.59 12.52 12.80
C GLY A 28 -2.15 13.39 11.63
N THR A 29 -1.13 12.96 10.87
CA THR A 29 -0.71 13.63 9.63
C THR A 29 -1.79 13.48 8.57
N MET A 30 -2.22 14.60 7.97
CA MET A 30 -3.25 14.59 6.93
C MET A 30 -2.60 14.34 5.57
N VAL A 31 -3.11 13.35 4.82
CA VAL A 31 -2.59 12.96 3.52
C VAL A 31 -3.64 13.23 2.45
N VAL A 32 -3.34 14.12 1.51
CA VAL A 32 -4.20 14.46 0.38
C VAL A 32 -3.69 13.69 -0.85
N VAL A 33 -4.58 12.91 -1.46
CA VAL A 33 -4.27 12.02 -2.57
C VAL A 33 -5.11 12.38 -3.79
N GLU A 34 -4.45 12.82 -4.87
CA GLU A 34 -5.10 13.08 -6.16
C GLU A 34 -5.55 11.77 -6.83
N GLY A 35 -6.78 11.74 -7.39
CA GLY A 35 -7.38 10.57 -8.04
C GLY A 35 -7.95 9.53 -7.08
N ALA A 36 -8.00 9.82 -5.76
CA ALA A 36 -8.42 8.87 -4.75
C ALA A 36 -9.89 9.02 -4.30
N ARG A 37 -10.65 9.96 -4.89
CA ARG A 37 -12.05 10.20 -4.49
C ARG A 37 -12.96 8.96 -4.59
N ASN A 38 -12.85 8.19 -5.67
CA ASN A 38 -13.64 6.95 -5.84
C ASN A 38 -13.10 5.77 -5.02
N ARG A 39 -12.12 6.01 -4.14
CA ARG A 39 -11.44 5.00 -3.34
C ARG A 39 -11.64 5.21 -1.83
N ILE A 40 -12.64 6.00 -1.45
CA ILE A 40 -13.03 6.18 -0.04
C ILE A 40 -13.31 4.83 0.62
N GLY A 41 -12.74 4.64 1.82
CA GLY A 41 -12.81 3.42 2.60
C GLY A 41 -11.75 2.37 2.24
N LYS A 42 -10.97 2.56 1.17
CA LYS A 42 -9.94 1.63 0.69
C LYS A 42 -8.53 2.13 0.98
N ASP A 43 -7.61 1.18 1.10
CA ASP A 43 -6.18 1.44 1.17
C ASP A 43 -5.59 1.63 -0.23
N VAL A 44 -4.85 2.72 -0.39
CA VAL A 44 -4.21 3.10 -1.64
C VAL A 44 -2.74 3.40 -1.41
N THR A 45 -1.93 3.04 -2.40
CA THR A 45 -0.53 3.45 -2.47
C THR A 45 -0.47 4.76 -3.26
N LEU A 46 0.20 5.75 -2.70
CA LEU A 46 0.41 7.07 -3.31
C LEU A 46 1.90 7.41 -3.37
N SER A 47 2.28 8.16 -4.39
CA SER A 47 3.60 8.79 -4.48
C SER A 47 3.53 10.19 -3.91
N VAL A 48 4.32 10.48 -2.88
CA VAL A 48 4.44 11.81 -2.26
C VAL A 48 5.01 12.77 -3.29
N THR A 49 4.23 13.80 -3.63
CA THR A 49 4.68 14.87 -4.52
C THR A 49 5.23 16.03 -3.70
N SER A 50 4.62 16.32 -2.55
CA SER A 50 5.06 17.39 -1.66
C SER A 50 4.60 17.15 -0.22
N SER A 51 5.23 17.82 0.74
CA SER A 51 4.73 17.87 2.11
C SER A 51 4.76 19.30 2.61
N LEU A 52 3.66 19.72 3.22
CA LEU A 52 3.47 21.07 3.76
C LEU A 52 3.35 20.97 5.27
N GLN A 53 4.20 21.69 6.00
CA GLN A 53 4.07 21.81 7.44
C GLN A 53 3.30 23.09 7.77
N THR A 54 2.25 22.97 8.58
CA THR A 54 1.42 24.10 9.03
C THR A 54 1.40 24.14 10.56
N SER A 55 0.97 25.26 11.15
CA SER A 55 0.81 25.37 12.60
C SER A 55 -0.18 24.35 13.19
N ALA A 56 -1.09 23.81 12.37
CA ALA A 56 -2.06 22.80 12.78
C ALA A 56 -1.54 21.35 12.65
N GLY A 57 -0.42 21.13 11.96
CA GLY A 57 0.14 19.79 11.74
C GLY A 57 0.86 19.65 10.40
N LYS A 58 1.31 18.42 10.11
CA LYS A 58 1.91 18.06 8.83
C LYS A 58 0.83 17.62 7.84
N MET A 59 0.86 18.20 6.65
CA MET A 59 0.12 17.77 5.48
C MET A 59 1.06 17.13 4.47
N ILE A 60 0.63 16.03 3.87
CA ILE A 60 1.34 15.36 2.79
C ILE A 60 0.43 15.39 1.56
N PHE A 61 0.99 15.76 0.42
CA PHE A 61 0.32 15.72 -0.87
C PHE A 61 0.96 14.64 -1.71
N GLY A 62 0.14 13.82 -2.33
CA GLY A 62 0.60 12.78 -3.22
C GLY A 62 -0.40 12.47 -4.31
N ARG A 63 0.08 11.72 -5.29
CA ARG A 63 -0.72 11.25 -6.40
C ARG A 63 -0.99 9.77 -6.21
N PHE A 64 -2.23 9.34 -6.47
CA PHE A 64 -2.54 7.93 -6.49
C PHE A 64 -1.63 7.19 -7.49
N GLU A 65 -0.99 6.12 -7.02
CA GLU A 65 -0.21 5.20 -7.87
C GLU A 65 -1.02 3.94 -8.17
N SER A 66 -1.38 3.21 -7.12
CA SER A 66 -2.04 1.93 -7.25
C SER A 66 -2.87 1.60 -6.02
N PHE A 67 -3.81 0.67 -6.16
CA PHE A 67 -4.50 0.15 -4.99
C PHE A 67 -3.48 -0.62 -4.16
N ALA A 68 -3.50 -0.46 -2.84
CA ALA A 68 -2.81 -1.38 -1.96
C ALA A 68 -3.60 -2.69 -2.01
N GLY A 69 -3.38 -3.47 -3.07
CA GLY A 69 -3.85 -4.85 -3.10
C GLY A 69 -3.20 -5.59 -1.94
N PRO A 70 -3.82 -6.67 -1.43
CA PRO A 70 -3.03 -7.65 -0.71
C PRO A 70 -1.88 -7.99 -1.66
N GLU A 71 -0.66 -7.82 -1.18
CA GLU A 71 0.51 -8.39 -1.83
C GLU A 71 0.10 -9.83 -2.12
N ARG A 72 -0.14 -10.14 -3.40
CA ARG A 72 -0.19 -11.54 -3.83
C ARG A 72 1.19 -12.02 -3.44
N GLU A 73 1.25 -12.75 -2.34
CA GLU A 73 2.40 -13.50 -1.88
C GLU A 73 2.61 -14.63 -2.91
N GLU A 74 2.96 -14.25 -4.14
CA GLU A 74 3.24 -15.11 -5.29
C GLU A 74 4.72 -14.93 -5.62
N GLY A 75 5.54 -15.20 -4.61
CA GLY A 75 6.98 -15.29 -4.69
C GLY A 75 7.45 -16.40 -3.76
N ALA A 76 7.50 -17.62 -4.30
CA ALA A 76 8.58 -18.56 -4.01
C ALA A 76 8.84 -18.98 -2.55
N HIS A 77 8.04 -19.90 -2.01
CA HIS A 77 8.54 -20.96 -1.10
C HIS A 77 7.75 -22.27 -1.29
N ARG A 78 7.83 -22.87 -2.50
CA ARG A 78 7.75 -24.34 -2.59
C ARG A 78 9.13 -24.88 -2.24
N PRO A 79 9.32 -25.62 -1.13
CA PRO A 79 10.55 -26.37 -0.96
C PRO A 79 10.65 -27.44 -2.06
N PRO A 80 11.89 -27.86 -2.40
CA PRO A 80 12.20 -28.59 -3.62
C PRO A 80 11.72 -30.05 -3.50
N PHE A 81 11.56 -30.69 -4.65
CA PHE A 81 11.42 -32.13 -4.87
C PHE A 81 11.64 -33.00 -3.62
N ARG A 82 10.56 -33.50 -3.01
CA ARG A 82 10.64 -34.72 -2.21
C ARG A 82 10.29 -35.88 -3.15
N GLN A 83 11.33 -36.48 -3.74
CA GLN A 83 11.23 -37.77 -4.41
C GLN A 83 10.45 -38.73 -3.49
N PRO A 84 9.43 -39.47 -3.97
CA PRO A 84 9.00 -40.64 -3.24
C PRO A 84 10.21 -41.57 -3.17
N ALA A 85 10.64 -41.85 -1.94
CA ALA A 85 11.77 -42.71 -1.65
C ALA A 85 11.65 -44.02 -2.43
N SER A 86 12.75 -44.43 -3.06
CA SER A 86 12.92 -45.77 -3.59
C SER A 86 12.57 -46.78 -2.49
N PRO A 87 11.70 -47.78 -2.74
CA PRO A 87 11.68 -48.95 -1.87
C PRO A 87 12.93 -49.77 -2.18
N SER A 88 13.98 -49.57 -1.39
CA SER A 88 15.07 -50.54 -1.29
C SER A 88 14.57 -51.78 -0.56
N THR A 89 14.76 -52.93 -1.22
CA THR A 89 15.05 -54.25 -0.63
C THR A 89 13.89 -55.16 -0.17
N GLN A 90 13.81 -56.31 -0.88
CA GLN A 90 13.49 -57.71 -0.49
C GLN A 90 13.56 -58.05 1.03
N PRO A 91 12.92 -59.14 1.56
CA PRO A 91 12.97 -60.50 1.00
C PRO A 91 11.70 -61.38 1.20
N GLY A 92 11.71 -62.56 0.58
CA GLY A 92 10.75 -63.66 0.75
C GLY A 92 10.97 -64.74 -0.28
#